data_AF-A0A2M9G2L2-F1
#
_entry.id   AF-A0A2M9G2L2-F1
#
_cell.length_a   1.000
_cell.length_b   1.000
_cell.length_c   1.000
_cell.angle_alpha   90.00
_cell.angle_beta   90.00
_cell.angle_gamma   90.00
#
_symmetry.space_group_name_H-M   'P 1'
#
loop_
_entity.id
_entity.type
_entity.pdbx_description
1 polymer ?
#
loop_
_entity_poly.entity_id
_entity_poly.type
_entity_poly.pdbx_seq_one_letter_code
_entity_poly.pdbx_strand_id
1 'polypeptide(L)'
;MPVPPYSGSFDAGPTLLGNLDAEWDIWYEDRNGRTSKRRITVRSLHGAKYPKYVRAWCHGRRDWRHFNLYNVRNAIDVETGEKVPVTRHLIDWLETH
;
A
#
# COMPACT_ATOMS: atom_id res chain seq x y z
N MET A 1 -11.71 6.72 9.85
CA MET A 1 -11.21 6.95 11.24
C MET A 1 -9.80 7.48 11.12
N PRO A 2 -9.31 8.36 12.01
CA PRO A 2 -7.92 8.81 11.95
C PRO A 2 -6.97 7.61 12.10
N VAL A 3 -5.92 7.59 11.29
CA VAL A 3 -4.86 6.57 11.35
C VAL A 3 -3.94 6.89 12.55
N PRO A 4 -3.64 5.94 13.44
CA PRO A 4 -2.76 6.20 14.58
C PRO A 4 -1.29 6.32 14.13
N PRO A 5 -0.46 7.14 14.83
CA PRO A 5 0.93 7.40 14.43
C PRO A 5 1.80 6.12 14.38
N TYR A 6 2.83 6.15 13.52
CA TYR A 6 3.73 5.02 13.26
C TYR A 6 4.82 4.88 14.34
N SER A 7 4.53 4.13 15.41
CA SER A 7 5.41 4.00 16.58
C SER A 7 6.52 2.94 16.49
N GLY A 8 6.55 2.11 15.43
CA GLY A 8 7.57 1.09 15.25
C GLY A 8 8.83 1.63 14.55
N SER A 9 10.01 1.21 15.01
CA SER A 9 11.28 1.33 14.28
C SER A 9 11.31 0.41 13.06
N PHE A 10 12.05 0.77 12.00
CA PHE A 10 12.16 -0.08 10.81
C PHE A 10 13.45 0.09 10.01
N ASP A 11 14.30 -0.94 10.03
CA ASP A 11 15.53 -1.05 9.25
C ASP A 11 15.26 -1.71 7.88
N ALA A 12 14.84 -0.93 6.88
CA ALA A 12 14.50 -1.47 5.55
C ALA A 12 14.79 -0.52 4.37
N GLY A 13 16.05 -0.09 4.25
CA GLY A 13 16.59 0.54 3.03
C GLY A 13 16.04 1.96 2.74
N PRO A 14 16.25 2.48 1.51
CA PRO A 14 15.71 3.77 1.13
C PRO A 14 14.18 3.74 1.19
N THR A 15 13.62 4.69 1.93
CA THR A 15 12.18 4.89 2.06
C THR A 15 11.77 6.02 1.13
N LEU A 16 10.88 5.74 0.17
CA LEU A 16 10.29 6.77 -0.67
C LEU A 16 9.03 7.30 0.02
N LEU A 17 8.99 8.62 0.21
CA LEU A 17 7.90 9.38 0.79
C LEU A 17 7.09 10.04 -0.34
N GLY A 18 6.45 9.23 -1.20
CA GLY A 18 5.33 9.67 -2.03
C GLY A 18 4.08 9.92 -1.21
N ASN A 19 2.95 10.29 -1.84
CA ASN A 19 1.78 10.85 -1.17
C ASN A 19 1.36 10.10 0.10
N LEU A 20 1.55 10.77 1.23
CA LEU A 20 1.34 10.22 2.55
C LEU A 20 -0.15 10.32 2.91
N ASP A 21 -0.69 9.24 3.45
CA ASP A 21 -2.04 9.12 4.01
C ASP A 21 -3.21 9.00 3.00
N ALA A 22 -2.95 8.72 1.72
CA ALA A 22 -3.97 8.35 0.74
C ALA A 22 -4.66 7.00 1.05
N GLU A 23 -6.00 6.91 0.93
CA GLU A 23 -6.76 5.67 1.13
C GLU A 23 -6.97 4.88 -0.17
N TRP A 24 -6.70 3.57 -0.13
CA TRP A 24 -6.81 2.66 -1.26
C TRP A 24 -7.60 1.40 -0.92
N ASP A 25 -8.51 1.02 -1.80
CA ASP A 25 -9.20 -0.27 -1.80
C ASP A 25 -8.44 -1.25 -2.70
N ILE A 26 -7.62 -2.12 -2.12
CA ILE A 26 -6.79 -3.09 -2.84
C ILE A 26 -7.37 -4.51 -2.82
N TRP A 27 -7.19 -5.25 -3.91
CA TRP A 27 -7.43 -6.69 -3.99
C TRP A 27 -6.11 -7.42 -3.78
N TYR A 28 -5.88 -7.92 -2.56
CA TYR A 28 -4.62 -8.50 -2.13
C TYR A 28 -4.68 -10.02 -2.05
N GLU A 29 -3.79 -10.69 -2.77
CA GLU A 29 -3.61 -12.14 -2.76
C GLU A 29 -2.68 -12.58 -1.62
N ASP A 30 -3.17 -13.48 -0.75
CA ASP A 30 -2.35 -14.05 0.31
C ASP A 30 -1.44 -15.20 -0.17
N ARG A 31 -0.56 -15.68 0.71
CA ARG A 31 0.38 -16.78 0.42
C ARG A 31 -0.27 -18.12 0.04
N ASN A 32 -1.59 -18.24 0.17
CA ASN A 32 -2.39 -19.41 -0.15
C ASN A 32 -3.17 -19.21 -1.47
N GLY A 33 -2.86 -18.15 -2.24
CA GLY A 33 -3.58 -17.76 -3.46
C GLY A 33 -4.94 -17.11 -3.22
N ARG A 34 -5.31 -16.79 -1.98
CA ARG A 34 -6.64 -16.24 -1.67
C ARG A 34 -6.63 -14.71 -1.81
N THR A 35 -7.27 -14.22 -2.87
CA THR A 35 -7.50 -12.78 -3.07
C THR A 35 -8.56 -12.25 -2.09
N SER A 36 -8.28 -11.11 -1.47
CA SER A 36 -9.12 -10.47 -0.46
C SER A 36 -9.14 -8.96 -0.66
N LYS A 37 -10.32 -8.33 -0.72
CA LYS A 37 -10.43 -6.86 -0.73
C LYS A 37 -10.02 -6.31 0.64
N ARG A 38 -9.19 -5.27 0.67
CA ARG A 38 -8.72 -4.61 1.89
C ARG A 38 -8.64 -3.10 1.65
N ARG A 39 -9.21 -2.31 2.56
CA ARG A 39 -8.93 -0.88 2.61
C ARG A 39 -7.65 -0.63 3.39
N ILE A 40 -6.76 0.17 2.82
CA ILE A 40 -5.48 0.55 3.40
C ILE A 40 -5.27 2.06 3.32
N THR A 41 -4.53 2.65 4.27
CA THR A 41 -4.02 4.02 4.15
C THR A 41 -2.51 3.97 3.97
N VAL A 42 -2.00 4.45 2.83
CA VAL A 42 -0.58 4.35 2.45
C VAL A 42 0.28 5.31 3.28
N ARG A 43 1.47 4.88 3.71
CA ARG A 43 2.40 5.69 4.51
C ARG A 43 3.86 5.70 4.07
N SER A 44 4.31 4.71 3.30
CA SER A 44 5.61 4.77 2.60
C SER A 44 5.81 3.62 1.62
N LEU A 45 6.64 3.85 0.61
CA LEU A 45 7.14 2.84 -0.31
C LEU A 45 8.54 2.36 0.10
N HIS A 46 8.80 1.05 0.00
CA HIS A 46 10.07 0.44 0.38
C HIS A 46 10.62 -0.49 -0.71
N GLY A 47 11.84 -0.21 -1.17
CA GLY A 47 12.60 -1.08 -2.09
C GLY A 47 13.86 -0.40 -2.65
N ALA A 48 14.92 -1.18 -2.85
CA ALA A 48 16.25 -0.65 -3.23
C ALA A 48 16.47 -0.41 -4.75
N LYS A 49 15.45 -0.64 -5.59
CA LYS A 49 15.49 -0.38 -7.05
C LYS A 49 14.10 -0.26 -7.67
N TYR A 50 13.15 -0.99 -7.11
CA TYR A 50 11.70 -0.82 -7.31
C TYR A 50 11.02 -1.06 -5.95
N PRO A 51 9.96 -0.32 -5.59
CA PRO A 51 9.16 -0.60 -4.41
C PRO A 51 8.59 -2.02 -4.46
N LYS A 52 9.02 -2.86 -3.53
CA LYS A 52 8.47 -4.22 -3.37
C LYS A 52 7.31 -4.22 -2.38
N TYR A 53 7.33 -3.30 -1.43
CA TYR A 53 6.36 -3.22 -0.35
C TYR A 53 5.85 -1.80 -0.18
N VAL A 54 4.54 -1.69 0.07
CA VAL A 54 3.94 -0.49 0.65
C VAL A 54 3.66 -0.73 2.13
N ARG A 55 4.09 0.23 2.97
CA ARG A 55 3.69 0.35 4.37
C ARG A 55 2.33 1.04 4.40
N ALA A 56 1.35 0.40 5.02
CA ALA A 56 0.01 0.96 5.10
C ALA A 56 -0.76 0.53 6.35
N TRP A 57 -1.66 1.38 6.82
CA TRP A 57 -2.60 1.05 7.89
C TRP A 57 -3.72 0.19 7.32
N CYS A 58 -3.89 -1.04 7.81
CA CYS A 58 -4.88 -1.98 7.33
C CYS A 58 -6.18 -1.81 8.14
N HIS A 59 -7.12 -0.99 7.67
CA HIS A 59 -8.38 -0.67 8.39
C HIS A 59 -9.13 -1.91 8.89
N GLY A 60 -9.30 -2.92 8.04
CA GLY A 60 -9.97 -4.19 8.38
C GLY A 60 -9.24 -5.08 9.40
N ARG A 61 -8.02 -4.71 9.81
CA ARG A 61 -7.26 -5.34 10.90
C ARG A 61 -6.92 -4.37 12.04
N ARG A 62 -7.17 -3.07 11.88
CA ARG A 62 -6.79 -1.99 12.81
C ARG A 62 -5.30 -2.08 13.21
N ASP A 63 -4.44 -2.24 12.20
CA ASP A 63 -3.04 -2.60 12.40
C ASP A 63 -2.15 -2.16 11.22
N TRP A 64 -0.89 -1.80 11.50
CA TRP A 64 0.10 -1.35 10.53
C TRP A 64 0.77 -2.54 9.83
N ARG A 65 0.71 -2.62 8.50
CA ARG A 65 1.23 -3.78 7.74
C ARG A 65 1.98 -3.41 6.47
N HIS A 66 2.88 -4.29 6.07
CA HIS A 66 3.54 -4.25 4.78
C HIS A 66 2.78 -5.14 3.79
N PHE A 67 2.46 -4.59 2.62
CA PHE A 67 1.80 -5.29 1.52
C PHE A 67 2.77 -5.43 0.37
N ASN A 68 3.02 -6.65 -0.11
CA ASN A 68 3.82 -6.86 -1.31
C ASN A 68 3.04 -6.36 -2.52
N LEU A 69 3.58 -5.40 -3.26
CA LEU A 69 2.87 -4.77 -4.37
C LEU A 69 2.63 -5.76 -5.53
N TYR A 70 3.49 -6.77 -5.71
CA TYR A 70 3.28 -7.87 -6.67
C TYR A 70 2.11 -8.81 -6.30
N ASN A 71 1.59 -8.74 -5.07
CA ASN A 71 0.39 -9.45 -4.61
C ASN A 71 -0.89 -8.59 -4.73
N VAL A 72 -0.78 -7.32 -5.12
CA VAL A 72 -1.94 -6.47 -5.44
C VAL A 72 -2.41 -6.78 -6.86
N ARG A 73 -3.61 -7.36 -6.98
CA ARG A 73 -4.22 -7.74 -8.26
C ARG A 73 -5.02 -6.61 -8.91
N ASN A 74 -5.57 -5.71 -8.08
CA ASN A 74 -6.27 -4.51 -8.50
C ASN A 74 -6.22 -3.48 -7.37
N ALA A 75 -6.27 -2.19 -7.69
CA ALA A 75 -6.32 -1.10 -6.72
C ALA A 75 -7.31 -0.03 -7.18
N ILE A 76 -8.01 0.58 -6.23
CA ILE A 76 -8.93 1.70 -6.47
C ILE A 76 -8.63 2.78 -5.43
N ASP A 77 -8.42 4.01 -5.88
CA ASP A 77 -8.32 5.18 -5.01
C ASP A 77 -9.71 5.44 -4.38
N VAL A 78 -9.74 5.62 -3.07
CA VAL A 78 -10.97 5.85 -2.30
C VAL A 78 -11.48 7.29 -2.44
N GLU A 79 -10.60 8.25 -2.76
CA GLU A 79 -10.96 9.66 -2.93
C GLU A 79 -11.48 9.96 -4.34
N THR A 80 -10.68 9.66 -5.38
CA THR A 80 -11.08 9.94 -6.78
C THR A 80 -11.98 8.85 -7.38
N GLY A 81 -11.95 7.63 -6.84
CA GLY A 81 -12.57 6.45 -7.46
C GLY A 81 -11.79 5.89 -8.66
N GLU A 82 -10.61 6.43 -8.98
CA GLU A 82 -9.77 5.93 -10.07
C GLU A 82 -9.37 4.47 -9.85
N LYS A 83 -9.45 3.67 -10.92
CA LYS A 83 -9.08 2.25 -10.89
C LYS A 83 -7.72 2.08 -11.54
N VAL A 84 -6.75 1.62 -10.77
CA VAL A 84 -5.35 1.46 -11.20
C VAL A 84 -5.07 -0.03 -11.42
N PRO A 85 -5.15 -0.53 -12.67
CA PRO A 85 -4.92 -1.93 -12.98
C PRO A 85 -3.43 -2.26 -12.94
N VAL A 86 -3.09 -3.45 -12.42
CA VAL A 86 -1.73 -4.02 -12.35
C VAL A 86 -0.76 -3.25 -11.42
N THR A 87 0.03 -4.02 -10.67
CA THR A 87 1.08 -3.57 -9.73
C THR A 87 1.91 -2.36 -10.18
N ARG A 88 2.27 -2.29 -11.46
CA ARG A 88 3.19 -1.27 -11.98
C ARG A 88 2.57 0.12 -11.94
N HIS A 89 1.35 0.29 -12.41
CA HIS A 89 0.69 1.61 -12.40
C HIS A 89 0.45 2.14 -10.98
N LEU A 90 0.25 1.25 -9.99
CA LEU A 90 0.16 1.65 -8.58
C LEU A 90 1.51 2.09 -7.99
N ILE A 91 2.62 1.47 -8.41
CA ILE A 91 3.96 1.94 -8.07
C ILE A 91 4.20 3.31 -8.72
N ASP A 92 3.99 3.40 -10.04
CA ASP A 92 4.25 4.61 -10.82
C ASP A 92 3.42 5.81 -10.29
N TRP A 93 2.15 5.60 -9.88
CA TRP A 93 1.31 6.62 -9.23
C TRP A 93 1.88 7.06 -7.87
N LEU A 94 2.18 6.10 -6.98
CA LEU A 94 2.70 6.36 -5.63
C LEU A 94 4.16 6.87 -5.60
N GLU A 95 4.87 6.88 -6.73
CA GLU A 95 6.18 7.52 -6.91
C GLU A 95 6.09 8.93 -7.54
N THR A 96 4.97 9.29 -8.18
CA THR A 96 4.82 10.56 -8.93
C THR A 96 3.90 11.59 -8.29
N HIS A 97 3.08 11.18 -7.33
CA HIS A 97 2.17 12.02 -6.55
C HIS A 97 2.57 11.97 -5.08
#